data_AF-A0A7S2F8P5-F1
#
_entry.id   AF-A0A7S2F8P5-F1
#
_cell.length_a   1.000
_cell.length_b   1.000
_cell.length_c   1.000
_cell.angle_alpha   90.00
_cell.angle_beta   90.00
_cell.angle_gamma   90.00
#
_symmetry.space_group_name_H-M   'P 1'
#
loop_
_entity.id
_entity.type
_entity.pdbx_description
1 polymer ?
#
loop_
_entity_poly.entity_id
_entity_poly.type
_entity_poly.pdbx_seq_one_letter_code
_entity_poly.pdbx_strand_id
1 'polypeptide(L)'
;QACCWLQGRRGPAPPGWLGAMVPKADEPDGAGARDGDREQRIPQNPAVLRAAVEIVKRKKADAVEKEEYEVAARFHQKLQELEAQLQAVESHGGGSEDSGSSASSSEARVSGDASHSSMRPRSLLATPNPFRTVELLRQSGYSKMQAYVLLGLLYLAVFAVEMLLVYIGWQFMGRTAGGGGGGDDVGEEVFDEF
;
A
#
# COMPACT_ATOMS: atom_id res chain seq x y z
N GLN A 1 -55.41 -23.34 26.36
CA GLN A 1 -55.85 -22.41 25.31
C GLN A 1 -55.64 -21.00 25.81
N ALA A 2 -54.78 -20.23 25.14
CA ALA A 2 -54.76 -18.76 25.06
C ALA A 2 -53.39 -18.34 24.48
N CYS A 3 -53.28 -18.39 23.15
CA CYS A 3 -52.25 -17.71 22.39
C CYS A 3 -52.55 -16.20 22.43
N CYS A 4 -51.65 -15.39 22.99
CA CYS A 4 -51.74 -13.93 22.92
C CYS A 4 -50.53 -13.34 22.19
N TRP A 5 -50.78 -13.01 20.92
CA TRP A 5 -50.43 -11.75 20.27
C TRP A 5 -48.97 -11.24 20.42
N LEU A 6 -48.07 -11.83 19.63
CA LEU A 6 -46.91 -11.10 19.09
C LEU A 6 -47.43 -10.02 18.12
N GLN A 7 -47.73 -8.85 18.65
CA GLN A 7 -48.16 -7.69 17.87
C GLN A 7 -46.93 -6.89 17.40
N GLY A 8 -46.87 -6.73 16.08
CA GLY A 8 -45.71 -6.24 15.36
C GLY A 8 -45.32 -4.80 15.67
N ARG A 9 -44.01 -4.58 15.76
CA ARG A 9 -43.36 -3.30 15.47
C ARG A 9 -42.61 -3.43 14.14
N ARG A 10 -43.31 -3.24 13.03
CA ARG A 10 -42.67 -2.93 11.74
C ARG A 10 -42.29 -1.45 11.79
N GLY A 11 -41.01 -1.17 12.02
CA GLY A 11 -40.47 0.18 11.84
C GLY A 11 -40.46 0.57 10.36
N PRO A 12 -40.62 1.86 10.02
CA PRO A 12 -40.53 2.33 8.64
C PRO A 12 -39.12 2.12 8.09
N ALA A 13 -39.02 1.40 6.98
CA ALA A 13 -37.77 1.25 6.24
C ALA A 13 -37.36 2.61 5.65
N PRO A 14 -36.08 3.01 5.75
CA PRO A 14 -35.60 4.24 5.12
C PRO A 14 -35.64 4.11 3.58
N PRO A 15 -36.06 5.16 2.85
CA PRO A 15 -36.05 5.14 1.40
C PRO A 15 -34.62 5.38 0.86
N GLY A 16 -34.25 4.60 -0.15
CA GLY A 16 -33.23 5.04 -1.12
C GLY A 16 -31.86 4.35 -1.05
N TRP A 17 -31.80 3.05 -1.35
CA TRP A 17 -30.57 2.35 -1.75
C TRP A 17 -30.74 1.71 -3.14
N LEU A 18 -31.22 2.48 -4.11
CA LEU A 18 -31.15 2.14 -5.53
C LEU A 18 -30.26 3.14 -6.24
N GLY A 19 -29.01 3.24 -5.78
CA GLY A 19 -27.92 3.78 -6.58
C GLY A 19 -27.49 2.70 -7.56
N ALA A 20 -27.85 2.90 -8.83
CA ALA A 20 -27.47 2.07 -9.95
C ALA A 20 -25.96 1.74 -9.92
N MET A 21 -25.63 0.46 -9.85
CA MET A 21 -24.29 -0.03 -10.16
C MET A 21 -24.05 0.14 -11.66
N VAL A 22 -23.36 1.20 -12.04
CA VAL A 22 -22.67 1.29 -13.32
C VAL A 22 -21.33 0.57 -13.14
N PRO A 23 -21.06 -0.56 -13.83
CA PRO A 23 -19.71 -1.10 -13.90
C PRO A 23 -18.86 -0.12 -14.72
N LYS A 24 -18.12 0.74 -14.01
CA LYS A 24 -17.13 1.62 -14.63
C LYS A 24 -15.90 0.78 -14.91
N ALA A 25 -15.81 0.33 -16.16
CA ALA A 25 -14.65 -0.35 -16.71
C ALA A 25 -13.40 0.53 -16.54
N ASP A 26 -12.38 -0.09 -15.96
CA ASP A 26 -10.97 -0.03 -16.34
C ASP A 26 -10.35 1.33 -16.63
N GLU A 27 -9.63 1.86 -15.63
CA GLU A 27 -8.36 2.53 -15.90
C GLU A 27 -7.24 1.67 -15.27
N PRO A 28 -6.23 1.22 -16.05
CA PRO A 28 -5.17 0.40 -15.51
C PRO A 28 -4.23 1.27 -14.67
N ASP A 29 -4.42 1.20 -13.35
CA ASP A 29 -3.47 1.68 -12.36
C ASP A 29 -2.09 1.06 -12.65
N GLY A 30 -1.19 1.88 -13.18
CA GLY A 30 0.25 1.70 -13.11
C GLY A 30 0.70 1.84 -11.66
N ALA A 31 0.36 0.85 -10.83
CA ALA A 31 0.80 0.75 -9.45
C ALA A 31 2.11 -0.05 -9.40
N GLY A 32 3.15 0.65 -8.98
CA GLY A 32 4.52 0.17 -8.95
C GLY A 32 4.70 -1.14 -8.21
N ALA A 33 5.63 -1.92 -8.75
CA ALA A 33 6.29 -3.02 -8.09
C ALA A 33 6.79 -2.61 -6.69
N ARG A 34 6.17 -3.16 -5.65
CA ARG A 34 6.79 -3.47 -4.34
C ARG A 34 5.79 -4.21 -3.47
N ASP A 35 5.57 -5.47 -3.82
CA ASP A 35 5.08 -6.47 -2.87
C ASP A 35 6.04 -7.66 -2.95
N GLY A 36 7.18 -7.49 -2.28
CA GLY A 36 8.16 -8.54 -2.05
C GLY A 36 7.97 -9.08 -0.65
N ASP A 37 7.85 -10.40 -0.56
CA ASP A 37 8.15 -11.23 0.63
C ASP A 37 7.06 -11.45 1.71
N ARG A 38 5.76 -11.27 1.43
CA ARG A 38 4.72 -11.81 2.34
C ARG A 38 3.85 -12.95 1.83
N GLU A 39 4.00 -13.38 0.58
CA GLU A 39 3.18 -14.46 0.01
C GLU A 39 4.03 -15.56 -0.64
N GLN A 40 4.60 -16.42 0.20
CA GLN A 40 5.15 -17.72 -0.23
C GLN A 40 4.49 -18.91 0.50
N ARG A 41 3.36 -18.69 1.18
CA ARG A 41 2.45 -19.82 1.45
C ARG A 41 1.62 -20.04 0.20
N ILE A 42 2.26 -20.61 -0.82
CA ILE A 42 1.64 -21.01 -2.07
C ILE A 42 0.42 -21.86 -1.69
N PRO A 43 -0.81 -21.37 -1.90
CA PRO A 43 -1.99 -22.16 -1.60
C PRO A 43 -1.92 -23.42 -2.49
N GLN A 44 -1.83 -24.60 -1.88
CA GLN A 44 -1.63 -25.89 -2.56
C GLN A 44 -2.85 -26.34 -3.40
N ASN A 45 -3.79 -25.44 -3.68
CA ASN A 45 -4.97 -25.79 -4.44
C ASN A 45 -4.65 -25.73 -5.94
N PRO A 46 -4.73 -26.84 -6.69
CA PRO A 46 -4.37 -26.88 -8.11
C PRO A 46 -5.24 -25.94 -8.97
N ALA A 47 -6.47 -25.64 -8.53
CA ALA A 47 -7.32 -24.66 -9.19
C ALA A 47 -6.72 -23.24 -9.13
N VAL A 48 -6.07 -22.88 -8.01
CA VAL A 48 -5.43 -21.58 -7.84
C VAL A 48 -4.18 -21.47 -8.71
N LEU A 49 -3.39 -22.55 -8.84
CA LEU A 49 -2.25 -22.59 -9.76
C LEU A 49 -2.66 -22.39 -11.22
N ARG A 50 -3.75 -23.01 -11.68
CA ARG A 50 -4.30 -22.82 -13.02
C ARG A 50 -4.73 -21.36 -13.26
N ALA A 51 -5.44 -20.77 -12.30
CA ALA A 51 -5.86 -19.37 -12.37
C ALA A 51 -4.65 -18.41 -12.39
N ALA A 52 -3.62 -18.69 -11.58
CA ALA A 52 -2.39 -17.90 -11.55
C ALA A 52 -1.66 -17.93 -12.91
N VAL A 53 -1.55 -19.10 -13.54
CA VAL A 53 -0.98 -19.23 -14.90
C VAL A 53 -1.75 -18.38 -15.91
N GLU A 54 -3.08 -18.38 -15.86
CA GLU A 54 -3.90 -17.57 -16.77
C GLU A 54 -3.69 -16.07 -16.55
N ILE A 55 -3.62 -15.61 -15.29
CA ILE A 55 -3.35 -14.21 -14.96
C ILE A 55 -1.97 -13.79 -15.46
N VAL A 56 -0.94 -14.61 -15.26
CA VAL A 56 0.42 -14.28 -15.72
C VAL A 56 0.51 -14.30 -17.25
N LYS A 57 -0.23 -15.19 -17.94
CA LYS A 57 -0.33 -15.19 -19.42
C LYS A 57 -0.92 -13.87 -19.93
N ARG A 58 -1.99 -13.36 -19.29
CA ARG A 58 -2.58 -12.06 -19.65
C ARG A 58 -1.61 -10.91 -19.40
N LYS A 59 -0.98 -10.85 -18.22
CA LYS A 59 0.02 -9.81 -17.89
C LYS A 59 1.23 -9.81 -18.83
N LYS A 60 1.67 -10.99 -19.30
CA LYS A 60 2.73 -11.09 -20.30
C LYS A 60 2.30 -10.48 -21.64
N ALA A 61 1.07 -10.73 -22.10
CA ALA A 61 0.55 -10.14 -23.32
C ALA A 61 0.48 -8.61 -23.21
N ASP A 62 -0.03 -8.09 -22.09
CA ASP A 62 -0.08 -6.66 -21.82
C ASP A 62 1.31 -6.01 -21.79
N ALA A 63 2.30 -6.68 -21.21
CA ALA A 63 3.69 -6.17 -21.17
C ALA A 63 4.34 -6.15 -22.56
N VAL A 64 4.03 -7.13 -23.42
CA VAL A 64 4.52 -7.17 -24.81
C VAL A 64 3.87 -6.06 -25.63
N GLU A 65 2.56 -5.81 -25.44
CA GLU A 65 1.84 -4.73 -26.11
C GLU A 65 2.38 -3.34 -25.71
N LYS A 66 2.85 -3.19 -24.47
CA LYS A 66 3.51 -1.97 -23.96
C LYS A 66 5.00 -1.87 -24.28
N GLU A 67 5.55 -2.79 -25.06
CA GLU A 67 6.98 -2.84 -25.41
C GLU A 67 7.93 -2.99 -24.19
N GLU A 68 7.42 -3.47 -23.06
CA GLU A 68 8.19 -3.71 -21.83
C GLU A 68 8.83 -5.11 -21.83
N TYR A 69 9.74 -5.36 -22.79
CA TYR A 69 10.32 -6.68 -23.04
C TYR A 69 11.07 -7.28 -21.84
N GLU A 70 11.71 -6.46 -21.01
CA GLU A 70 12.39 -6.92 -19.79
C GLU A 70 11.42 -7.50 -18.76
N VAL A 71 10.24 -6.89 -18.64
CA VAL A 71 9.19 -7.34 -17.73
C VAL A 71 8.52 -8.60 -18.27
N ALA A 72 8.29 -8.67 -19.58
CA ALA A 72 7.77 -9.85 -20.25
C ALA A 72 8.68 -11.10 -20.06
N ALA A 73 10.00 -10.91 -20.07
CA ALA A 73 10.97 -11.97 -19.79
C ALA A 73 10.82 -12.52 -18.36
N ARG A 74 10.64 -11.63 -17.37
CA ARG A 74 10.40 -12.05 -15.96
C ARG A 74 9.08 -12.80 -15.82
N PHE A 75 8.02 -12.38 -16.51
CA PHE A 75 6.76 -13.12 -16.50
C PHE A 75 6.87 -14.49 -17.19
N HIS A 76 7.68 -14.61 -18.23
CA HIS A 76 7.93 -15.89 -18.88
C HIS A 76 8.61 -16.89 -17.94
N GLN A 77 9.60 -16.44 -17.16
CA GLN A 77 10.25 -17.26 -16.14
C GLN A 77 9.25 -17.74 -15.08
N LYS A 78 8.38 -16.84 -14.58
CA LYS A 78 7.32 -17.21 -13.62
C LYS A 78 6.31 -18.20 -14.17
N LEU A 79 5.99 -18.13 -15.47
CA LEU A 79 5.11 -19.10 -16.11
C LEU A 79 5.73 -20.50 -16.13
N GLN A 80 7.01 -20.61 -16.47
CA GLN A 80 7.72 -21.90 -16.45
C GLN A 80 7.75 -22.49 -15.04
N GLU A 81 7.98 -21.66 -14.02
CA GLU A 81 7.97 -22.11 -12.64
C GLU A 81 6.59 -22.63 -12.21
N LEU A 82 5.51 -21.91 -12.53
CA LEU A 82 4.15 -22.33 -12.19
C LEU A 82 3.70 -23.57 -12.97
N GLU A 83 4.04 -23.69 -14.25
CA GLU A 83 3.74 -24.88 -15.05
C GLU A 83 4.50 -26.11 -14.53
N ALA A 84 5.76 -25.94 -14.09
CA ALA A 84 6.52 -27.00 -13.44
C ALA A 84 5.91 -27.42 -12.09
N GLN A 85 5.43 -26.47 -11.28
CA GLN A 85 4.71 -26.78 -10.03
C GLN A 85 3.41 -27.53 -10.30
N LEU A 86 2.67 -27.15 -11.33
CA LEU A 86 1.43 -27.82 -11.72
C LEU A 86 1.69 -29.26 -12.17
N GLN A 87 2.74 -29.46 -12.98
CA GLN A 87 3.18 -30.78 -13.42
C GLN A 87 3.67 -31.65 -12.25
N ALA A 88 4.37 -31.07 -11.28
CA ALA A 88 4.81 -31.76 -10.07
C ALA A 88 3.62 -32.19 -9.20
N VAL A 89 2.62 -31.31 -9.02
CA VAL A 89 1.39 -31.63 -8.28
C VAL A 89 0.55 -32.67 -9.02
N GLU A 90 0.47 -32.62 -10.35
CA GLU A 90 -0.25 -33.61 -11.16
C GLU A 90 0.43 -34.98 -11.12
N SER A 91 1.76 -35.01 -11.16
CA SER A 91 2.56 -36.24 -11.03
C SER A 91 2.51 -36.82 -9.61
N HIS A 92 2.38 -35.97 -8.58
CA HIS A 92 2.36 -36.39 -7.17
C HIS A 92 0.94 -36.65 -6.64
N GLY A 93 -0.09 -36.05 -7.24
CA GLY A 93 -1.50 -36.15 -6.85
C GLY A 93 -2.26 -37.32 -7.48
N GLY A 94 -1.62 -38.13 -8.32
CA GLY A 94 -2.24 -39.29 -8.98
C GLY A 94 -2.40 -40.54 -8.12
N GLY A 95 -2.25 -40.48 -6.80
CA GLY A 95 -2.09 -41.67 -5.96
C GLY A 95 -2.84 -41.73 -4.62
N SER A 96 -3.71 -40.79 -4.27
CA SER A 96 -4.41 -40.86 -2.97
C SER A 96 -5.85 -40.36 -3.05
N GLU A 97 -6.70 -41.20 -3.63
CA GLU A 97 -8.13 -41.21 -3.32
C GLU A 97 -8.31 -41.73 -1.89
N ASP A 98 -8.26 -40.85 -0.88
CA ASP A 98 -8.76 -41.19 0.46
C ASP A 98 -9.40 -39.97 1.12
N SER A 99 -10.72 -39.95 1.04
CA SER A 99 -11.64 -39.84 2.17
C SER A 99 -11.30 -38.85 3.29
N GLY A 100 -12.16 -37.85 3.53
CA GLY A 100 -12.12 -37.17 4.82
C GLY A 100 -12.83 -35.82 4.93
N SER A 101 -14.15 -35.86 4.77
CA SER A 101 -15.12 -35.01 5.47
C SER A 101 -14.58 -34.25 6.70
N SER A 102 -14.79 -32.93 6.77
CA SER A 102 -15.31 -32.24 7.98
C SER A 102 -15.51 -30.74 7.71
N ALA A 103 -16.76 -30.41 7.37
CA ALA A 103 -17.32 -29.11 7.65
C ALA A 103 -17.32 -28.88 9.17
N SER A 104 -16.63 -27.83 9.62
CA SER A 104 -16.68 -27.34 11.01
C SER A 104 -16.96 -25.85 10.98
N SER A 105 -18.24 -25.53 10.87
CA SER A 105 -18.84 -24.30 11.34
C SER A 105 -18.45 -24.04 12.79
N SER A 106 -17.70 -22.96 13.03
CA SER A 106 -17.43 -22.44 14.36
C SER A 106 -18.10 -21.07 14.51
N GLU A 107 -19.40 -21.10 14.81
CA GLU A 107 -20.05 -20.03 15.57
C GLU A 107 -19.43 -20.00 16.97
N ALA A 108 -18.59 -19.00 17.23
CA ALA A 108 -18.17 -18.66 18.59
C ALA A 108 -18.88 -17.37 19.01
N ARG A 109 -20.10 -17.55 19.53
CA ARG A 109 -20.67 -16.64 20.52
C ARG A 109 -19.83 -16.79 21.80
N VAL A 110 -19.07 -15.77 22.16
CA VAL A 110 -18.52 -15.64 23.52
C VAL A 110 -18.89 -14.27 24.04
N SER A 111 -19.82 -14.30 24.98
CA SER A 111 -20.16 -13.25 25.93
C SER A 111 -18.91 -12.68 26.59
N GLY A 112 -18.98 -11.39 26.89
CA GLY A 112 -17.88 -10.64 27.48
C GLY A 112 -17.35 -11.21 28.79
N ASP A 113 -16.07 -10.94 29.01
CA ASP A 113 -15.52 -10.78 30.34
C ASP A 113 -14.50 -9.65 30.31
N ALA A 114 -14.53 -8.85 31.37
CA ALA A 114 -13.74 -7.66 31.55
C ALA A 114 -12.32 -8.02 32.00
N SER A 115 -11.40 -7.07 31.80
CA SER A 115 -10.13 -6.97 32.53
C SER A 115 -9.04 -7.97 32.11
N HIS A 116 -8.19 -7.53 31.18
CA HIS A 116 -6.73 -7.49 31.38
C HIS A 116 -6.11 -6.75 30.19
N SER A 117 -5.85 -5.46 30.38
CA SER A 117 -5.07 -4.62 29.47
C SER A 117 -3.61 -5.10 29.45
N SER A 118 -3.33 -6.16 28.69
CA SER A 118 -1.94 -6.44 28.31
C SER A 118 -1.45 -5.25 27.49
N MET A 119 -0.60 -4.43 28.10
CA MET A 119 0.12 -3.37 27.41
C MET A 119 1.11 -4.04 26.45
N ARG A 120 0.62 -4.47 25.28
CA ARG A 120 1.48 -4.75 24.14
C ARG A 120 2.30 -3.48 23.89
N PRO A 121 3.63 -3.53 23.94
CA PRO A 121 4.46 -2.38 23.65
C PRO A 121 4.12 -1.94 22.23
N ARG A 122 3.41 -0.82 22.13
CA ARG A 122 3.07 -0.19 20.86
C ARG A 122 4.41 0.22 20.27
N SER A 123 4.78 -0.41 19.16
CA SER A 123 5.99 -0.10 18.43
C SER A 123 5.90 1.35 17.94
N LEU A 124 6.40 2.30 18.74
CA LEU A 124 6.42 3.74 18.46
C LEU A 124 7.46 4.14 17.40
N LEU A 125 8.23 3.16 16.90
CA LEU A 125 9.17 3.31 15.80
C LEU A 125 8.67 2.66 14.50
N ALA A 126 7.44 2.13 14.49
CA ALA A 126 6.78 1.85 13.23
C ALA A 126 6.53 3.20 12.56
N THR A 127 7.32 3.48 11.51
CA THR A 127 7.22 4.68 10.67
C THR A 127 5.73 4.95 10.42
N PRO A 128 5.22 6.12 10.82
CA PRO A 128 3.80 6.41 10.73
C PRO A 128 3.38 6.27 9.28
N ASN A 129 2.58 5.25 9.00
CA ASN A 129 2.15 4.95 7.65
C ASN A 129 1.22 6.10 7.18
N PRO A 130 1.60 6.85 6.13
CA PRO A 130 0.84 8.02 5.67
C PRO A 130 -0.54 7.64 5.10
N PHE A 131 -0.80 6.37 4.82
CA PHE A 131 -2.13 5.92 4.39
C PHE A 131 -3.07 5.71 5.58
N ARG A 132 -2.54 5.39 6.76
CA ARG A 132 -3.36 5.30 7.98
C ARG A 132 -3.84 6.67 8.46
N THR A 133 -3.10 7.74 8.19
CA THR A 133 -3.55 9.09 8.55
C THR A 133 -4.75 9.52 7.72
N VAL A 134 -4.85 9.07 6.46
CA VAL A 134 -6.02 9.34 5.60
C VAL A 134 -7.28 8.69 6.15
N GLU A 135 -7.19 7.48 6.70
CA GLU A 135 -8.33 6.79 7.34
C GLU A 135 -8.77 7.49 8.63
N LEU A 136 -7.83 7.98 9.43
CA LEU A 136 -8.11 8.79 10.62
C LEU A 136 -8.76 10.13 10.25
N LEU A 137 -8.29 10.78 9.18
CA LEU A 137 -8.89 12.01 8.64
C LEU A 137 -10.30 11.76 8.13
N ARG A 138 -10.57 10.62 7.48
CA ARG A 138 -11.92 10.22 7.07
C ARG A 138 -12.86 10.02 8.25
N GLN A 139 -12.37 9.44 9.35
CA GLN A 139 -13.15 9.28 10.58
C GLN A 139 -13.51 10.62 11.23
N SER A 140 -12.66 11.64 11.07
CA SER A 140 -12.93 13.01 11.55
C SER A 140 -13.89 13.84 10.68
N GLY A 141 -14.46 13.25 9.63
CA GLY A 141 -15.46 13.90 8.77
C GLY A 141 -14.88 14.69 7.58
N TYR A 142 -13.57 14.60 7.32
CA TYR A 142 -12.98 15.23 6.14
C TYR A 142 -13.32 14.45 4.86
N SER A 143 -13.61 15.18 3.80
CA SER A 143 -13.80 14.63 2.46
C SER A 143 -12.51 13.97 1.96
N LYS A 144 -12.65 12.89 1.17
CA LYS A 144 -11.51 12.17 0.59
C LYS A 144 -10.59 13.10 -0.20
N MET A 145 -11.14 14.05 -0.94
CA MET A 145 -10.35 15.05 -1.69
C MET A 145 -9.64 16.04 -0.77
N GLN A 146 -10.30 16.48 0.31
CA GLN A 146 -9.68 17.38 1.28
C GLN A 146 -8.49 16.71 1.99
N ALA A 147 -8.60 15.41 2.32
CA ALA A 147 -7.51 14.66 2.92
C ALA A 147 -6.28 14.60 1.99
N TYR A 148 -6.47 14.35 0.68
CA TYR A 148 -5.37 14.35 -0.28
C TYR A 148 -4.77 15.74 -0.50
N VAL A 149 -5.59 16.79 -0.55
CA VAL A 149 -5.11 18.18 -0.66
C VAL A 149 -4.28 18.56 0.56
N LEU A 150 -4.76 18.23 1.76
CA LEU A 150 -4.06 18.53 3.01
C LEU A 150 -2.73 17.75 3.11
N LEU A 151 -2.73 16.49 2.69
CA LEU A 151 -1.52 15.67 2.60
C LEU A 151 -0.54 16.26 1.58
N GLY A 152 -1.02 16.67 0.40
CA GLY A 152 -0.20 17.32 -0.63
C GLY A 152 0.41 18.64 -0.14
N LEU A 153 -0.37 19.48 0.55
CA LEU A 153 0.12 20.72 1.17
C LEU A 153 1.21 20.45 2.22
N LEU A 154 1.03 19.42 3.05
CA LEU A 154 2.02 19.02 4.04
C LEU A 154 3.34 18.61 3.35
N TYR A 155 3.26 17.80 2.30
CA TYR A 155 4.43 17.40 1.51
C TYR A 155 5.12 18.60 0.86
N LEU A 156 4.36 19.52 0.26
CA LEU A 156 4.89 20.75 -0.34
C LEU A 156 5.61 21.62 0.71
N ALA A 157 5.05 21.73 1.91
CA ALA A 157 5.64 22.49 3.00
C ALA A 157 6.97 21.88 3.48
N VAL A 158 7.02 20.56 3.70
CA VAL A 158 8.26 19.85 4.06
C VAL A 158 9.31 20.02 2.98
N PHE A 159 8.94 19.85 1.72
CA PHE A 159 9.81 20.05 0.57
C PHE A 159 10.36 21.48 0.49
N ALA A 160 9.53 22.49 0.74
CA ALA A 160 9.95 23.89 0.76
C ALA A 160 10.97 24.17 1.87
N VAL A 161 10.78 23.58 3.06
CA VAL A 161 11.73 23.67 4.17
C VAL A 161 13.05 22.98 3.82
N GLU A 162 13.01 21.79 3.21
CA GLU A 162 14.22 21.10 2.75
C GLU A 162 14.98 21.93 1.72
N MET A 163 14.30 22.50 0.72
CA MET A 163 14.91 23.37 -0.28
C MET A 163 15.49 24.64 0.33
N LEU A 164 14.84 25.21 1.35
CA LEU A 164 15.36 26.35 2.10
C LEU A 164 16.63 25.98 2.88
N LEU A 165 16.66 24.81 3.53
CA LEU A 165 17.84 24.31 4.25
C LEU A 165 19.01 24.04 3.30
N VAL A 166 18.73 23.46 2.13
CA VAL A 166 19.74 23.25 1.06
C VAL A 166 20.25 24.60 0.57
N TYR A 167 19.37 25.58 0.35
CA TYR A 167 19.76 26.92 -0.08
C TYR A 167 20.64 27.64 0.95
N ILE A 168 20.28 27.59 2.24
CA ILE A 168 21.09 28.16 3.32
C ILE A 168 22.44 27.43 3.43
N GLY A 169 22.43 26.10 3.34
CA GLY A 169 23.64 25.28 3.36
C GLY A 169 24.59 25.62 2.20
N TRP A 170 24.03 25.81 1.00
CA TRP A 170 24.79 26.25 -0.18
C TRP A 170 25.38 27.64 0.01
N GLN A 171 24.60 28.61 0.52
CA GLN A 171 25.07 29.96 0.79
C GLN A 171 26.22 29.97 1.81
N PHE A 172 26.12 29.15 2.87
CA PHE A 172 27.14 29.06 3.90
C PHE A 172 28.41 28.38 3.39
N MET A 173 28.28 27.26 2.66
CA MET A 173 29.41 26.51 2.09
C MET A 173 30.10 27.29 0.96
N GLY A 174 29.35 28.06 0.16
CA GLY A 174 29.91 28.94 -0.86
C GLY A 174 30.67 30.13 -0.26
N ARG A 175 30.19 30.69 0.86
CA ARG A 175 30.90 31.75 1.60
C ARG A 175 32.19 31.26 2.27
N THR A 176 32.21 30.04 2.79
CA THR A 176 33.41 29.49 3.46
C THR A 176 34.42 28.93 2.47
N ALA A 177 33.99 28.37 1.33
CA ALA A 177 34.89 27.87 0.29
C ALA A 177 35.58 28.99 -0.51
N GLY A 178 34.97 30.19 -0.61
CA GLY A 178 35.56 31.36 -1.27
C GLY A 178 36.19 32.41 -0.33
N GLY A 179 36.05 32.24 0.99
CA GLY A 179 36.43 33.24 2.01
C GLY A 179 37.72 32.97 2.77
N GLY A 180 38.56 32.05 2.29
CA GLY A 180 39.85 31.67 2.87
C GLY A 180 41.06 32.31 2.17
N GLY A 181 40.92 33.51 1.60
CA GLY A 181 41.98 34.14 0.81
C GLY A 181 41.81 35.64 0.61
N GLY A 182 41.39 36.35 1.65
CA GLY A 182 41.39 37.83 1.71
C GLY A 182 42.03 38.32 3.00
N GLY A 183 43.14 37.69 3.40
CA GLY A 183 44.20 38.45 4.05
C GLY A 183 44.87 39.29 2.96
N ASP A 184 45.32 40.49 3.34
CA ASP A 184 46.04 41.46 2.50
C ASP A 184 45.06 42.25 1.59
N ASP A 185 44.48 43.36 2.06
CA ASP A 185 45.14 44.66 1.91
C ASP A 185 44.78 45.62 3.06
N VAL A 186 45.41 45.36 4.20
CA VAL A 186 45.76 46.39 5.18
C VAL A 186 47.23 46.72 4.89
N GLY A 187 47.47 47.49 3.83
CA GLY A 187 48.80 47.89 3.42
C GLY A 187 48.78 49.26 2.76
N GLU A 188 49.07 50.29 3.56
CA GLU A 188 49.76 51.52 3.15
C GLU A 188 49.63 51.97 1.69
N GLU A 189 48.78 52.96 1.43
CA GLU A 189 49.25 54.16 0.72
C GLU A 189 48.78 55.40 1.48
N VAL A 190 49.43 55.61 2.63
CA VAL A 190 49.78 56.95 3.09
C VAL A 190 50.91 57.40 2.16
N PHE A 191 50.58 58.03 1.04
CA PHE A 191 51.53 58.90 0.36
C PHE A 191 50.90 60.27 0.15
N ASP A 192 51.56 61.23 0.80
CA ASP A 192 51.37 62.66 0.75
C ASP A 192 50.99 63.19 -0.63
N GLU A 193 49.89 63.96 -0.68
CA GLU A 193 49.73 64.97 -1.73
C GLU A 193 49.92 66.35 -1.08
N PHE A 194 51.14 66.85 -1.27
CA PHE A 194 51.53 68.26 -1.18
C PHE A 194 50.84 69.10 -2.26
#